data_AF-A0A060BYN3-F1
#
_entry.id   AF-A0A060BYN3-F1
#
_cell.length_a   1.000
_cell.length_b   1.000
_cell.length_c   1.000
_cell.angle_alpha   90.00
_cell.angle_beta   90.00
_cell.angle_gamma   90.00
#
_symmetry.space_group_name_H-M   'P 1'
#
loop_
_entity.id
_entity.type
_entity.pdbx_description
1 polymer ?
#
loop_
_entity_poly.entity_id
_entity_poly.type
_entity_poly.pdbx_seq_one_letter_code
_entity_poly.pdbx_strand_id
1 'polypeptide(L)'
;MLVPNGVDTAHYRNYDGDVELPTRFTEFRRKYSNVVGYFGALAPWIWFDEINKLTGSRPDLGFVFIGPDYYGGLGRIDKADNVLCTGPVDYKDLPA
;
A
#
# COMPACT_ATOMS: atom_id res chain seq x y z
N MET A 1 -27.90 -18.19 -9.01
CA MET A 1 -27.42 -17.00 -9.73
C MET A 1 -26.15 -16.54 -9.05
N LEU A 2 -25.04 -16.42 -9.77
CA LEU A 2 -23.75 -15.92 -9.24
C LEU A 2 -23.65 -14.43 -9.60
N VAL A 3 -23.49 -13.57 -8.60
CA VAL A 3 -23.31 -12.12 -8.78
C VAL A 3 -22.02 -11.72 -8.06
N PRO A 4 -20.90 -11.51 -8.77
CA PRO A 4 -19.63 -11.12 -8.14
C PRO A 4 -19.64 -9.64 -7.74
N ASN A 5 -18.74 -9.28 -6.83
CA ASN A 5 -18.50 -7.88 -6.48
C ASN A 5 -17.97 -7.10 -7.69
N GLY A 6 -18.39 -5.85 -7.81
CA GLY A 6 -17.85 -4.89 -8.78
C GLY A 6 -16.97 -3.83 -8.12
N VAL A 7 -16.35 -2.99 -8.95
CA VAL A 7 -15.60 -1.81 -8.53
C VAL A 7 -16.09 -0.60 -9.32
N ASP A 8 -16.01 0.59 -8.75
CA ASP A 8 -16.30 1.83 -9.47
C ASP A 8 -15.19 2.14 -10.48
N THR A 9 -15.38 1.68 -11.72
CA THR A 9 -14.37 1.87 -12.78
C THR A 9 -14.20 3.33 -13.21
N ALA A 10 -15.20 4.19 -13.00
CA ALA A 10 -15.10 5.61 -13.37
C ALA A 10 -14.18 6.34 -12.39
N HIS A 11 -14.35 6.06 -11.10
CA HIS A 11 -13.51 6.58 -10.01
C HIS A 11 -12.01 6.30 -10.22
N TYR A 12 -11.65 5.08 -10.63
CA TYR A 12 -10.25 4.70 -10.84
C TYR A 12 -9.68 5.05 -12.22
N ARG A 13 -10.51 5.45 -13.19
CA ARG A 13 -10.06 5.80 -14.55
C ARG A 13 -9.81 7.29 -14.72
N ASN A 14 -10.60 8.13 -14.07
CA ASN A 14 -10.58 9.58 -14.25
C ASN A 14 -9.71 10.26 -13.18
N TYR A 15 -8.47 9.79 -13.01
CA TYR A 15 -7.51 10.38 -12.09
C TYR A 15 -6.56 11.30 -12.85
N ASP A 16 -6.60 12.59 -12.51
CA ASP A 16 -5.88 13.65 -13.23
C ASP A 16 -4.47 13.94 -12.66
N GLY A 17 -4.02 13.23 -11.62
CA GLY A 17 -2.64 13.33 -11.11
C GLY A 17 -2.31 14.57 -10.27
N ASP A 18 -3.17 15.59 -10.26
CA ASP A 18 -2.97 16.87 -9.56
C ASP A 18 -3.44 16.83 -8.09
N VAL A 19 -2.98 15.84 -7.33
CA VAL A 19 -3.22 15.78 -5.88
C VAL A 19 -1.93 16.02 -5.11
N GLU A 20 -1.98 16.91 -4.13
CA GLU A 20 -0.87 17.12 -3.21
C GLU A 20 -0.75 15.92 -2.27
N LEU A 21 0.27 15.10 -2.52
CA LEU A 21 0.56 13.93 -1.70
C LEU A 21 1.12 14.32 -0.33
N PRO A 22 0.71 13.63 0.76
CA PRO A 22 1.32 13.80 2.07
C PRO A 22 2.86 13.68 2.02
N THR A 23 3.56 14.51 2.80
CA THR A 23 5.03 14.61 2.81
C THR A 23 5.73 13.26 2.96
N ARG A 24 5.16 12.33 3.74
CA ARG A 24 5.72 10.97 3.91
C ARG A 24 5.89 10.23 2.59
N PHE A 25 4.97 10.38 1.64
CA PHE A 25 5.04 9.70 0.33
C PHE A 25 6.05 10.36 -0.59
N THR A 26 6.10 11.70 -0.58
CA THR A 26 7.04 12.45 -1.43
C THR A 26 8.48 12.24 -0.96
N GLU A 27 8.74 12.23 0.35
CA GLU A 27 10.05 11.88 0.92
C GLU A 27 10.44 10.43 0.63
N PHE A 28 9.49 9.49 0.78
CA PHE A 28 9.76 8.08 0.51
C PHE A 28 10.11 7.83 -0.97
N ARG A 29 9.38 8.48 -1.89
CA ARG A 29 9.65 8.41 -3.34
C ARG A 29 10.96 9.10 -3.74
N ARG A 30 11.43 10.09 -2.97
CA ARG A 30 12.78 10.66 -3.15
C ARG A 30 13.88 9.68 -2.74
N LYS A 31 13.64 8.86 -1.70
CA LYS A 31 14.60 7.85 -1.22
C LYS A 31 14.63 6.60 -2.14
N TYR A 32 13.47 6.17 -2.64
CA TYR A 32 13.34 4.98 -3.48
C TYR A 32 12.72 5.32 -4.84
N SER A 33 13.52 5.21 -5.89
CA SER A 33 13.06 5.51 -7.26
C SER A 33 12.02 4.51 -7.77
N ASN A 34 12.07 3.26 -7.31
CA ASN A 34 11.11 2.22 -7.62
C ASN A 34 10.32 1.86 -6.37
N VAL A 35 8.99 1.93 -6.47
CA VAL A 35 8.08 1.67 -5.36
C VAL A 35 7.09 0.58 -5.73
N VAL A 36 6.97 -0.42 -4.86
CA VAL A 36 5.96 -1.49 -4.94
C VAL A 36 4.85 -1.17 -3.96
N GLY A 37 3.63 -1.03 -4.45
CA GLY A 37 2.45 -0.70 -3.65
C GLY A 37 1.53 -1.89 -3.40
N TYR A 38 0.95 -1.96 -2.21
CA TYR A 38 -0.19 -2.80 -1.88
C TYR A 38 -1.31 -1.93 -1.29
N PHE A 39 -2.52 -2.07 -1.84
CA PHE A 39 -3.72 -1.46 -1.29
C PHE A 39 -4.73 -2.55 -0.93
N GLY A 40 -5.10 -2.64 0.35
CA GLY A 40 -6.03 -3.64 0.86
C GLY A 40 -5.92 -3.87 2.36
N ALA A 41 -6.82 -4.66 2.92
CA ALA A 41 -6.78 -4.99 4.34
C ALA A 41 -5.55 -5.83 4.68
N LEU A 42 -4.76 -5.39 5.66
CA LEU A 42 -3.61 -6.13 6.20
C LEU A 42 -4.13 -7.22 7.15
N ALA A 43 -4.66 -8.28 6.56
CA ALA A 43 -5.36 -9.34 7.28
C ALA A 43 -4.50 -10.61 7.45
N PRO A 44 -4.83 -11.51 8.38
CA PRO A 44 -3.99 -12.66 8.73
C PRO A 44 -3.66 -13.64 7.59
N TRP A 45 -4.46 -13.64 6.52
CA TRP A 45 -4.28 -14.51 5.34
C TRP A 45 -3.25 -13.97 4.34
N ILE A 46 -2.69 -12.78 4.56
CA ILE A 46 -1.53 -12.31 3.80
C ILE A 46 -0.30 -13.15 4.17
N TRP A 47 0.52 -13.47 3.18
CA TRP A 47 1.81 -14.15 3.37
C TRP A 47 2.90 -13.18 3.87
N PHE A 48 2.79 -12.75 5.12
CA PHE A 48 3.73 -11.81 5.74
C PHE A 48 5.18 -12.29 5.73
N ASP A 49 5.41 -13.61 5.89
CA ASP A 49 6.77 -14.17 5.85
C ASP A 49 7.44 -13.94 4.49
N GLU A 50 6.67 -14.02 3.40
CA GLU A 50 7.19 -13.75 2.05
C GLU A 50 7.36 -12.26 1.79
N ILE A 51 6.46 -11.43 2.35
CA ILE A 51 6.63 -9.97 2.32
C ILE A 51 7.93 -9.57 3.01
N ASN A 52 8.18 -10.05 4.23
CA ASN A 52 9.37 -9.69 5.00
C ASN A 52 10.67 -10.18 4.34
N LYS A 53 10.65 -11.38 3.74
CA LYS A 53 11.78 -11.87 2.92
C LYS A 53 12.02 -10.96 1.71
N LEU A 54 10.95 -10.55 1.02
CA LEU A 54 11.06 -9.70 -0.16
C LEU A 54 11.58 -8.30 0.19
N THR A 55 11.00 -7.66 1.20
CA THR A 55 11.39 -6.31 1.64
C THR A 55 12.84 -6.29 2.14
N GLY A 56 13.27 -7.33 2.87
CA GLY A 56 14.64 -7.49 3.35
C GLY A 56 15.66 -7.80 2.24
N SER A 57 15.26 -8.55 1.21
CA SER A 57 16.16 -8.91 0.10
C SER A 57 16.32 -7.82 -0.96
N ARG A 58 15.44 -6.81 -0.98
CA ARG A 58 15.41 -5.72 -1.97
C ARG A 58 15.46 -4.35 -1.29
N PRO A 59 16.55 -4.00 -0.60
CA PRO A 59 16.71 -2.69 0.04
C PRO A 59 16.77 -1.52 -0.97
N ASP A 60 16.97 -1.82 -2.25
CA ASP A 60 16.92 -0.86 -3.36
C ASP A 60 15.50 -0.45 -3.77
N LEU A 61 14.48 -1.22 -3.37
CA LEU A 61 13.06 -0.95 -3.65
C LEU A 61 12.36 -0.40 -2.41
N GLY A 62 11.47 0.56 -2.62
CA GLY A 62 10.53 1.02 -1.59
C GLY A 62 9.24 0.20 -1.63
N PHE A 63 8.69 -0.14 -0.47
CA PHE A 63 7.43 -0.86 -0.33
C PHE A 63 6.42 -0.03 0.45
N VAL A 64 5.22 0.14 -0.11
CA VAL A 64 4.15 0.94 0.49
C VAL A 64 2.91 0.06 0.70
N PHE A 65 2.47 -0.05 1.94
CA PHE A 65 1.28 -0.79 2.34
C PHE A 65 0.19 0.17 2.83
N ILE A 66 -0.91 0.24 2.08
CA ILE A 66 -2.06 1.10 2.34
C ILE A 66 -3.25 0.23 2.73
N GLY A 67 -3.79 0.46 3.92
CA GLY A 67 -5.02 -0.19 4.34
C GLY A 67 -5.15 -0.36 5.85
N PRO A 68 -6.34 -0.78 6.28
CA PRO A 68 -6.62 -1.01 7.70
C PRO A 68 -5.83 -2.21 8.23
N ASP A 69 -5.37 -2.07 9.47
CA ASP A 69 -4.82 -3.20 10.23
C ASP A 69 -5.97 -4.13 10.65
N TYR A 70 -5.97 -5.36 10.14
CA TYR A 70 -6.96 -6.37 10.47
C TYR A 70 -6.33 -7.40 11.39
N TYR A 71 -6.82 -7.46 12.64
CA TYR A 71 -6.36 -8.42 13.64
C TYR A 71 -4.84 -8.35 13.93
N GLY A 72 -4.23 -7.17 13.83
CA GLY A 72 -2.79 -6.97 14.12
C GLY A 72 -1.86 -7.44 13.01
N GLY A 73 -2.35 -7.60 11.77
CA GLY A 73 -1.54 -7.95 10.61
C GLY A 73 -0.41 -6.95 10.33
N LEU A 74 -0.61 -5.66 10.61
CA LEU A 74 0.45 -4.65 10.45
C LEU A 74 1.65 -4.91 11.38
N GLY A 75 1.43 -5.53 12.54
CA GLY A 75 2.49 -5.94 13.47
C GLY A 75 3.34 -7.11 12.96
N ARG A 76 2.92 -7.79 11.88
CA ARG A 76 3.65 -8.90 11.26
C ARG A 76 4.58 -8.46 10.13
N ILE A 77 4.51 -7.19 9.73
CA ILE A 77 5.42 -6.59 8.75
C ILE A 77 6.66 -6.09 9.50
N ASP A 78 7.83 -6.51 9.06
CA ASP A 78 9.08 -6.06 9.65
C ASP A 78 9.29 -4.57 9.39
N LYS A 79 9.66 -3.85 10.44
CA LYS A 79 10.00 -2.43 10.34
C LYS A 79 11.35 -2.30 9.64
N ALA A 80 11.32 -1.73 8.45
CA ALA A 80 12.51 -1.45 7.66
C ALA A 80 12.44 -0.07 7.03
N ASP A 81 13.60 0.49 6.75
CA ASP A 81 13.77 1.80 6.13
C ASP A 81 13.10 1.93 4.76
N ASN A 82 12.90 0.81 4.07
CA ASN A 82 12.29 0.69 2.76
C ASN A 82 10.84 0.18 2.82
N VAL A 83 10.21 0.24 3.99
CA VAL A 83 8.81 -0.16 4.20
C VAL A 83 8.03 0.99 4.82
N LEU A 84 6.96 1.41 4.16
CA LEU A 84 6.03 2.44 4.62
C LEU A 84 4.64 1.84 4.79
N CYS A 85 4.18 1.73 6.04
CA CYS A 85 2.81 1.32 6.36
C CYS A 85 1.99 2.57 6.75
N THR A 86 0.96 2.88 5.99
CA THR A 86 0.27 4.17 6.10
C THR A 86 -0.97 4.15 6.99
N GLY A 87 -1.52 2.95 7.22
CA GLY A 87 -2.86 2.76 7.73
C GLY A 87 -3.93 2.96 6.64
N PRO A 88 -5.23 3.00 7.03
CA PRO A 88 -6.32 3.21 6.10
C PRO A 88 -6.28 4.62 5.48
N VAL A 89 -6.67 4.70 4.21
CA VAL A 89 -6.88 5.95 3.45
C VAL A 89 -8.35 5.98 3.04
N ASP A 90 -8.97 7.16 3.04
CA ASP A 90 -10.36 7.30 2.60
C ASP A 90 -10.48 6.88 1.12
N TYR A 91 -11.53 6.13 0.78
CA TYR A 91 -11.75 5.67 -0.58
C TYR A 91 -11.85 6.84 -1.58
N LYS A 92 -12.39 8.00 -1.14
CA LYS A 92 -12.52 9.21 -1.96
C LYS A 92 -11.17 9.80 -2.35
N ASP A 93 -10.16 9.59 -1.51
CA ASP A 93 -8.80 10.06 -1.74
C ASP A 93 -8.01 9.08 -2.62
N LEU A 94 -8.54 7.89 -2.93
CA LEU A 94 -7.93 6.97 -3.89
C LEU A 94 -8.44 7.27 -5.29
N PRO A 95 -7.63 7.12 -6.37
CA PRO A 95 -6.29 6.55 -6.38
C PRO A 95 -5.15 7.59 -6.24
N ALA A 96 -5.35 8.65 -5.46
CA ALA A 96 -4.42 9.78 -5.43
C ALA A 96 -2.98 9.48 -5.05
#